data_AF-A0AAN6XCS0-F1
#
_entry.id   AF-A0AAN6XCS0-F1
#
_cell.length_a   1.000
_cell.length_b   1.000
_cell.length_c   1.000
_cell.angle_alpha   90.00
_cell.angle_beta   90.00
_cell.angle_gamma   90.00
#
_symmetry.space_group_name_H-M   'P 1'
#
loop_
_entity.id
_entity.type
_entity.pdbx_description
1 polymer ?
#
loop_
_entity_poly.entity_id
_entity_poly.type
_entity_poly.pdbx_seq_one_letter_code
_entity_poly.pdbx_strand_id
1 'polypeptide(L)'
;MNPNIPSFFSQTWRKTPRKNLRPSWLTILNRIVNNNCRLLLPLPTTPFTPFSQIAAFLRTIRPQNNIYIHPRLLAFGSAEIRSNWKEWTGWTQKEDWDVTDTLGGFATVKRGEKNVLVALCTGYTVNWVSNNKYDPITETYAWQRTTDGDRKWHAYVIAFISNPAGKGKEMVVWDCDPEPNLTSESRIRDALKLLQRKLWDQLHPGGRFNIKAVWYQTDTRWSGADLCLTHSLQKMEEIAKSWDDGCFEADSDRRVRGFLRLYKR
;
A
#
# COMPACT_ATOMS: atom_id res chain seq x y z
N MET A 1 7.46 22.95 -69.39
CA MET A 1 8.92 22.70 -69.36
C MET A 1 9.54 23.58 -68.28
N ASN A 2 10.44 22.98 -67.49
CA ASN A 2 11.20 23.50 -66.34
C ASN A 2 10.47 23.68 -64.97
N PRO A 3 11.17 23.42 -63.84
CA PRO A 3 10.84 22.27 -63.00
C PRO A 3 10.79 22.55 -61.49
N ASN A 4 10.43 21.49 -60.76
CA ASN A 4 10.46 21.32 -59.30
C ASN A 4 11.72 21.85 -58.59
N ILE A 5 11.50 22.51 -57.45
CA ILE A 5 12.51 22.67 -56.37
C ILE A 5 11.83 22.31 -55.04
N PRO A 6 12.19 21.18 -54.40
CA PRO A 6 11.91 20.97 -52.98
C PRO A 6 13.08 21.49 -52.13
N SER A 7 12.78 22.28 -51.11
CA SER A 7 13.75 22.77 -50.15
C SER A 7 14.26 21.65 -49.24
N PHE A 8 15.58 21.44 -49.27
CA PHE A 8 16.27 20.58 -48.31
C PHE A 8 16.50 21.36 -47.01
N PHE A 9 15.81 20.97 -45.94
CA PHE A 9 16.18 21.35 -44.58
C PHE A 9 17.42 20.54 -44.15
N SER A 10 18.55 21.22 -43.94
CA SER A 10 19.75 20.63 -43.33
C SER A 10 19.56 20.52 -41.82
N GLN A 11 19.17 19.36 -41.30
CA GLN A 11 19.33 19.04 -39.88
C GLN A 11 20.73 18.46 -39.63
N THR A 12 21.61 19.28 -39.04
CA THR A 12 22.91 18.84 -38.55
C THR A 12 22.72 18.11 -37.22
N TRP A 13 22.79 16.79 -37.25
CA TRP A 13 22.85 15.95 -36.04
C TRP A 13 24.22 16.08 -35.38
N ARG A 14 24.34 16.93 -34.34
CA ARG A 14 25.49 16.88 -33.43
C ARG A 14 25.38 15.64 -32.54
N LYS A 15 26.17 14.61 -32.84
CA LYS A 15 26.38 13.46 -31.95
C LYS A 15 27.14 13.94 -30.71
N THR A 16 26.47 14.02 -29.57
CA THR A 16 27.15 14.16 -28.27
C THR A 16 27.84 12.85 -27.90
N PRO A 17 29.14 12.85 -27.56
CA PRO A 17 29.84 11.63 -27.16
C PRO A 17 29.32 11.16 -25.80
N ARG A 18 28.73 9.95 -25.77
CA ARG A 18 28.38 9.27 -24.52
C ARG A 18 29.67 8.91 -23.78
N LYS A 19 30.00 9.68 -22.74
CA LYS A 19 31.04 9.30 -21.78
C LYS A 19 30.57 8.07 -21.01
N ASN A 20 31.19 6.92 -21.30
CA ASN A 20 31.08 5.70 -20.50
C ASN A 20 31.73 5.94 -19.13
N LEU A 21 31.00 6.52 -18.18
CA LEU A 21 31.43 6.63 -16.79
C LEU A 21 31.29 5.26 -16.14
N ARG A 22 32.41 4.53 -16.03
CA ARG A 22 32.47 3.36 -15.16
C ARG A 22 32.22 3.83 -13.72
N PRO A 23 31.33 3.19 -12.95
CA PRO A 23 31.11 3.56 -11.56
C PRO A 23 32.41 3.41 -10.79
N SER A 24 32.71 4.37 -9.92
CA SER A 24 33.92 4.35 -9.11
C SER A 24 33.95 3.12 -8.19
N TRP A 25 35.16 2.66 -7.84
CA TRP A 25 35.35 1.57 -6.88
C TRP A 25 34.66 1.84 -5.53
N LEU A 26 34.59 3.10 -5.10
CA LEU A 26 33.82 3.53 -3.92
C LEU A 26 32.30 3.26 -4.07
N THR A 27 31.73 3.47 -5.26
CA THR A 27 30.32 3.14 -5.54
C THR A 27 30.08 1.64 -5.54
N ILE A 28 31.04 0.85 -6.03
CA ILE A 28 30.96 -0.62 -6.02
C ILE A 28 31.08 -1.16 -4.60
N LEU A 29 32.06 -0.68 -3.81
CA LEU A 29 32.25 -1.07 -2.41
C LEU A 29 31.07 -0.65 -1.54
N ASN A 30 30.53 0.56 -1.70
CA ASN A 30 29.31 0.98 -1.01
C ASN A 30 28.11 0.10 -1.38
N ARG A 31 28.03 -0.40 -2.61
CA ARG A 31 27.00 -1.40 -2.99
C ARG A 31 27.21 -2.74 -2.30
N ILE A 32 28.45 -3.23 -2.25
CA ILE A 32 28.80 -4.53 -1.64
C ILE A 32 28.58 -4.49 -0.12
N VAL A 33 29.05 -3.45 0.56
CA VAL A 33 28.87 -3.27 2.01
C VAL A 33 27.39 -3.09 2.37
N ASN A 34 26.64 -2.30 1.58
CA ASN A 34 25.19 -2.17 1.76
C ASN A 34 24.40 -3.46 1.43
N ASN A 35 24.98 -4.40 0.70
CA ASN A 35 24.35 -5.67 0.36
C ASN A 35 24.70 -6.78 1.37
N ASN A 36 25.87 -6.74 2.01
CA ASN A 36 26.39 -7.86 2.82
C ASN A 36 26.43 -7.61 4.34
N CYS A 37 26.22 -6.39 4.83
CA CYS A 37 26.19 -6.07 6.27
C CYS A 37 24.94 -5.28 6.65
N ARG A 38 23.76 -5.75 6.23
CA ARG A 38 22.50 -5.22 6.75
C ARG A 38 22.13 -6.01 7.99
N LEU A 39 22.34 -5.40 9.15
CA LEU A 39 21.66 -5.79 10.38
C LEU A 39 20.17 -5.97 10.06
N LEU A 40 19.67 -7.20 10.24
CA LEU A 40 18.24 -7.46 10.17
C LEU A 40 17.61 -6.60 11.25
N LEU A 41 16.90 -5.54 10.84
CA LEU A 41 16.16 -4.72 11.79
C LEU A 41 15.14 -5.64 12.47
N PRO A 42 15.03 -5.58 13.81
CA PRO A 42 14.01 -6.36 14.51
C PRO A 42 12.63 -5.97 13.99
N LEU A 43 11.72 -6.95 13.93
CA LEU A 43 10.32 -6.73 13.61
C LEU A 43 9.72 -5.74 14.63
N PRO A 44 9.13 -4.62 14.19
CA PRO A 44 8.33 -3.76 15.05
C PRO A 44 7.22 -4.53 15.76
N THR A 45 7.18 -4.47 17.09
CA THR A 45 6.21 -5.21 17.91
C THR A 45 5.16 -4.33 18.60
N THR A 46 5.34 -3.00 18.56
CA THR A 46 4.48 -2.05 19.28
C THR A 46 3.74 -1.11 18.32
N PRO A 47 2.45 -0.82 18.55
CA PRO A 47 1.69 0.15 17.75
C PRO A 47 2.25 1.58 17.84
N PHE A 48 3.08 1.87 18.84
CA PHE A 48 3.75 3.16 19.02
C PHE A 48 5.10 3.26 18.27
N THR A 49 5.43 2.27 17.43
CA THR A 49 6.67 2.29 16.64
C THR A 49 6.67 3.51 15.71
N PRO A 50 7.73 4.35 15.71
CA PRO A 50 7.84 5.47 14.78
C PRO A 50 7.79 5.03 13.32
N PHE A 51 7.11 5.79 12.45
CA PHE A 51 6.99 5.44 11.03
C PHE A 51 8.34 5.29 10.33
N SER A 52 9.35 6.04 10.75
CA SER A 52 10.71 5.93 10.22
C SER A 52 11.32 4.53 10.44
N GLN A 53 11.07 3.91 11.60
CA GLN A 53 11.51 2.55 11.91
C GLN A 53 10.72 1.51 11.10
N ILE A 54 9.40 1.68 10.99
CA ILE A 54 8.56 0.79 10.17
C ILE A 54 9.00 0.87 8.70
N ALA A 55 9.21 2.06 8.15
CA ALA A 55 9.69 2.22 6.77
C ALA A 55 11.11 1.67 6.58
N ALA A 56 11.98 1.80 7.58
CA ALA A 56 13.30 1.17 7.54
C ALA A 56 13.17 -0.36 7.46
N PHE A 57 12.28 -0.96 8.24
CA PHE A 57 11.96 -2.39 8.18
C PHE A 57 11.35 -2.78 6.82
N LEU A 58 10.37 -2.04 6.29
CA LEU A 58 9.80 -2.33 4.96
C LEU A 58 10.86 -2.37 3.85
N ARG A 59 11.93 -1.56 3.96
CA ARG A 59 13.06 -1.55 3.03
C ARG A 59 14.02 -2.72 3.21
N THR A 60 13.91 -3.52 4.28
CA THR A 60 14.66 -4.78 4.43
C THR A 60 13.93 -5.94 3.76
N ILE A 61 12.61 -5.87 3.61
CA ILE A 61 11.82 -6.90 2.92
C ILE A 61 12.30 -7.01 1.46
N ARG A 62 12.72 -8.22 1.08
CA ARG A 62 13.19 -8.54 -0.28
C ARG A 62 12.25 -9.58 -0.88
N PRO A 63 11.44 -9.20 -1.88
CA PRO A 63 10.57 -10.15 -2.56
C PRO A 63 11.41 -11.16 -3.34
N GLN A 64 11.12 -12.46 -3.17
CA GLN A 64 11.84 -13.53 -3.85
C GLN A 64 11.41 -13.66 -5.32
N ASN A 65 10.11 -13.44 -5.60
CA ASN A 65 9.53 -13.67 -6.92
C ASN A 65 9.18 -12.38 -7.64
N ASN A 66 10.05 -11.38 -7.54
CA ASN A 66 9.99 -10.16 -8.34
C ASN A 66 8.77 -9.25 -8.11
N ILE A 67 7.89 -9.49 -7.12
CA ILE A 67 6.79 -8.57 -6.79
C ILE A 67 7.32 -7.20 -6.31
N TYR A 68 6.48 -6.16 -6.33
CA TYR A 68 6.83 -4.85 -5.76
C TYR A 68 6.31 -4.71 -4.33
N ILE A 69 7.23 -4.54 -3.37
CA ILE A 69 6.90 -4.13 -2.00
C ILE A 69 7.15 -2.63 -1.87
N HIS A 70 6.12 -1.88 -1.48
CA HIS A 70 6.24 -0.44 -1.30
C HIS A 70 7.07 -0.11 -0.04
N PRO A 71 8.11 0.74 -0.13
CA PRO A 71 9.03 1.01 0.98
C PRO A 71 8.53 2.08 1.96
N ARG A 72 7.29 2.54 1.82
CA ARG A 72 6.65 3.60 2.61
C ARG A 72 5.30 3.12 3.11
N LEU A 73 4.86 3.66 4.24
CA LEU A 73 3.55 3.32 4.80
C LEU A 73 2.47 4.12 4.10
N LEU A 74 1.33 3.51 3.77
CA LEU A 74 0.18 4.25 3.24
C LEU A 74 -0.65 4.80 4.39
N ALA A 75 -0.40 6.07 4.74
CA ALA A 75 -1.00 6.70 5.91
C ALA A 75 -2.21 7.58 5.59
N PHE A 76 -2.34 8.01 4.32
CA PHE A 76 -3.25 9.09 3.94
C PHE A 76 -4.09 8.76 2.72
N GLY A 77 -5.33 9.24 2.73
CA GLY A 77 -6.27 9.06 1.61
C GLY A 77 -6.07 10.00 0.45
N SER A 78 -5.46 11.16 0.72
CA SER A 78 -5.21 12.19 -0.29
C SER A 78 -3.93 12.96 0.02
N ALA A 79 -3.39 13.60 -1.01
CA ALA A 79 -2.26 14.52 -0.85
C ALA A 79 -2.63 15.71 0.03
N GLU A 80 -3.88 16.19 -0.06
CA GLU A 80 -4.40 17.27 0.78
C GLU A 80 -4.38 16.91 2.28
N ILE A 81 -4.90 15.73 2.64
CA ILE A 81 -4.87 15.24 4.03
C ILE A 81 -3.43 15.11 4.52
N ARG A 82 -2.52 14.64 3.67
CA ARG A 82 -1.09 14.54 3.97
C ARG A 82 -0.47 15.92 4.21
N SER A 83 -0.76 16.90 3.36
CA SER A 83 -0.22 18.26 3.45
C SER A 83 -0.69 18.99 4.73
N ASN A 84 -1.93 18.76 5.15
CA ASN A 84 -2.54 19.41 6.32
C ASN A 84 -2.38 18.60 7.61
N TRP A 85 -1.69 17.45 7.56
CA TRP A 85 -1.66 16.49 8.66
C TRP A 85 -1.09 17.02 9.98
N LYS A 86 -0.14 17.96 9.89
CA LYS A 86 0.48 18.60 11.07
C LYS A 86 -0.58 19.30 11.93
N GLU A 87 -1.59 19.90 11.31
CA GLU A 87 -2.69 20.61 11.98
C GLU A 87 -3.67 19.64 12.65
N TRP A 88 -3.79 18.40 12.15
CA TRP A 88 -4.83 17.46 12.57
C TRP A 88 -4.41 16.57 13.75
N THR A 89 -3.10 16.31 13.84
CA THR A 89 -2.58 15.39 14.86
C THR A 89 -1.80 16.11 15.95
N GLY A 90 -1.11 17.22 15.65
CA GLY A 90 -0.15 17.81 16.58
C GLY A 90 1.08 16.93 16.86
N TRP A 91 1.17 15.75 16.23
CA TRP A 91 2.15 14.69 16.52
C TRP A 91 3.20 14.45 15.45
N THR A 92 3.13 15.09 14.27
CA THR A 92 4.13 14.80 13.23
C THR A 92 5.37 15.66 13.35
N GLN A 93 6.49 14.97 13.54
CA GLN A 93 7.78 15.48 13.12
C GLN A 93 7.84 15.41 11.58
N LYS A 94 8.55 16.34 10.94
CA LYS A 94 8.65 16.45 9.46
C LYS A 94 9.13 15.13 8.82
N GLU A 95 9.88 14.35 9.59
CA GLU A 95 10.48 13.07 9.29
C GLU A 95 9.43 12.00 8.93
N ASP A 96 8.21 12.10 9.44
CA ASP A 96 7.11 11.17 9.11
C ASP A 96 6.62 11.35 7.67
N TRP A 97 6.80 12.52 7.07
CA TRP A 97 6.31 12.80 5.72
C TRP A 97 7.10 12.04 4.66
N ASP A 98 8.41 11.89 4.80
CA ASP A 98 9.24 11.24 3.80
C ASP A 98 9.09 9.71 3.79
N VAL A 99 8.55 9.16 4.88
CA VAL A 99 8.41 7.72 5.10
C VAL A 99 6.97 7.21 4.93
N THR A 100 6.02 8.12 4.69
CA THR A 100 4.60 7.82 4.45
C THR A 100 4.19 8.21 3.03
N ASP A 101 3.22 7.52 2.44
CA ASP A 101 2.64 7.82 1.14
C ASP A 101 1.11 7.86 1.18
N THR A 102 0.55 8.36 0.08
CA THR A 102 -0.85 8.23 -0.25
C THR A 102 -1.07 6.98 -1.07
N LEU A 103 -2.29 6.45 -1.05
CA LEU A 103 -2.69 5.40 -1.97
C LEU A 103 -2.48 5.80 -3.45
N GLY A 104 -2.79 7.05 -3.81
CA GLY A 104 -2.59 7.54 -5.17
C GLY A 104 -1.13 7.55 -5.61
N GLY A 105 -0.23 7.90 -4.68
CA GLY A 105 1.22 7.81 -4.87
C GLY A 105 1.67 6.37 -5.09
N PHE A 106 1.27 5.46 -4.20
CA PHE A 106 1.55 4.03 -4.33
C PHE A 106 1.07 3.46 -5.67
N ALA A 107 -0.16 3.74 -6.04
CA ALA A 107 -0.76 3.18 -7.24
C ALA A 107 -0.16 3.74 -8.54
N THR A 108 0.53 4.89 -8.49
CA THR A 108 1.22 5.49 -9.66
C THR A 108 2.74 5.47 -9.57
N VAL A 109 3.30 4.79 -8.58
CA VAL A 109 4.76 4.64 -8.47
C VAL A 109 5.32 3.98 -9.74
N LYS A 110 6.39 4.52 -10.31
CA LYS A 110 7.09 3.90 -11.44
C LYS A 110 7.79 2.64 -10.93
N ARG A 111 7.33 1.47 -11.38
CA ARG A 111 7.77 0.16 -10.86
C ARG A 111 8.18 -0.84 -11.94
N GLY A 112 8.17 -0.44 -13.21
CA GLY A 112 8.37 -1.36 -14.34
C GLY A 112 7.14 -2.24 -14.58
N GLU A 113 7.36 -3.39 -15.20
CA GLU A 113 6.32 -4.35 -15.63
C GLU A 113 5.84 -5.27 -14.49
N LYS A 114 5.63 -4.71 -13.29
CA LYS A 114 5.19 -5.48 -12.11
C LYS A 114 3.69 -5.70 -12.14
N ASN A 115 3.28 -6.94 -11.95
CA ASN A 115 1.87 -7.30 -11.86
C ASN A 115 1.35 -7.20 -10.43
N VAL A 116 2.20 -7.50 -9.44
CA VAL A 116 1.84 -7.54 -8.03
C VAL A 116 2.53 -6.43 -7.27
N LEU A 117 1.71 -5.59 -6.64
CA LEU A 117 2.14 -4.47 -5.82
C LEU A 117 1.59 -4.65 -4.44
N VAL A 118 2.40 -4.50 -3.42
CA VAL A 118 2.00 -4.72 -2.03
C VAL A 118 2.41 -3.52 -1.21
N ALA A 119 1.56 -3.09 -0.29
CA ALA A 119 1.85 -2.01 0.62
C ALA A 119 1.27 -2.26 2.00
N LEU A 120 1.98 -1.75 3.00
CA LEU A 120 1.47 -1.64 4.36
C LEU A 120 0.64 -0.37 4.45
N CYS A 121 -0.62 -0.52 4.82
CA CYS A 121 -1.52 0.57 5.12
C CYS A 121 -1.61 0.81 6.61
N THR A 122 -1.87 2.07 6.93
CA THR A 122 -1.89 2.53 8.29
C THR A 122 -2.94 3.71 8.31
N GLY A 123 -3.97 3.74 9.18
CA GLY A 123 -4.43 5.01 9.81
C GLY A 123 -4.98 4.82 11.25
N TYR A 124 -5.44 5.90 11.87
CA TYR A 124 -6.20 5.81 13.12
C TYR A 124 -7.42 4.89 12.98
N THR A 125 -7.64 3.98 13.93
CA THR A 125 -8.72 2.98 13.92
C THR A 125 -10.09 3.58 13.61
N VAL A 126 -10.37 4.80 14.08
CA VAL A 126 -11.63 5.55 13.81
C VAL A 126 -11.91 5.77 12.32
N ASN A 127 -10.89 5.78 11.48
CA ASN A 127 -11.00 5.95 10.04
C ASN A 127 -11.21 4.63 9.28
N TRP A 128 -11.13 3.47 9.96
CA TRP A 128 -11.07 2.16 9.31
C TRP A 128 -12.00 1.09 9.90
N VAL A 129 -12.21 1.01 11.22
CA VAL A 129 -13.04 -0.04 11.84
C VAL A 129 -14.44 0.49 12.15
N SER A 130 -15.45 -0.35 11.95
CA SER A 130 -16.82 0.12 11.83
C SER A 130 -17.63 0.19 13.11
N ASN A 131 -17.09 -0.25 14.25
CA ASN A 131 -17.71 -0.20 15.57
C ASN A 131 -17.84 1.22 16.15
N ASN A 132 -18.47 2.09 15.37
CA ASN A 132 -19.00 3.37 15.75
C ASN A 132 -20.44 3.20 16.24
N LYS A 133 -20.71 2.14 17.04
CA LYS A 133 -21.97 2.05 17.77
C LYS A 133 -21.92 3.13 18.85
N TYR A 134 -22.77 4.13 18.67
CA TYR A 134 -23.10 5.08 19.71
C TYR A 134 -23.72 4.31 20.87
N ASP A 135 -23.12 4.40 22.05
CA ASP A 135 -23.74 3.92 23.28
C ASP A 135 -24.65 5.02 23.82
N PRO A 136 -25.97 4.82 23.86
CA PRO A 136 -26.89 5.81 24.40
C PRO A 136 -26.82 5.93 25.93
N ILE A 137 -26.23 4.96 26.63
CA ILE A 137 -26.07 4.98 28.10
C ILE A 137 -24.86 5.82 28.49
N THR A 138 -23.76 5.71 27.75
CA THR A 138 -22.55 6.49 28.01
C THR A 138 -22.41 7.72 27.11
N GLU A 139 -23.40 7.98 26.24
CA GLU A 139 -23.40 9.01 25.19
C GLU A 139 -22.13 9.04 24.32
N THR A 140 -21.44 7.90 24.21
CA THR A 140 -20.13 7.80 23.58
C THR A 140 -20.11 6.68 22.54
N TYR A 141 -19.43 6.90 21.44
CA TYR A 141 -19.10 5.82 20.51
C TYR A 141 -18.13 4.81 21.16
N ALA A 142 -18.17 3.53 20.77
CA ALA A 142 -17.28 2.52 21.36
C ALA A 142 -15.77 2.86 21.29
N TRP A 143 -15.33 3.67 20.31
CA TRP A 143 -13.96 4.20 20.23
C TRP A 143 -13.66 5.36 21.19
N GLN A 144 -14.68 6.03 21.74
CA GLN A 144 -14.55 7.09 22.75
C GLN A 144 -14.50 6.52 24.18
N ARG A 145 -14.77 5.21 24.36
CA ARG A 145 -14.71 4.55 25.68
C ARG A 145 -13.30 4.20 26.13
N THR A 146 -12.29 4.31 25.24
CA THR A 146 -10.92 4.39 25.72
C THR A 146 -10.79 5.77 26.36
N THR A 147 -10.90 5.81 27.68
CA THR A 147 -10.78 7.01 28.52
C THR A 147 -9.40 7.66 28.43
N ASP A 148 -8.44 6.96 27.87
CA ASP A 148 -7.15 7.50 27.47
C ASP A 148 -7.21 7.88 26.00
N GLY A 149 -6.53 8.95 25.60
CA GLY A 149 -6.42 9.44 24.21
C GLY A 149 -5.78 8.45 23.20
N ASP A 150 -5.92 7.16 23.42
CA ASP A 150 -5.58 6.02 22.59
C ASP A 150 -6.43 6.03 21.31
N ARG A 151 -6.10 6.96 20.43
CA ARG A 151 -6.36 6.83 19.01
C ARG A 151 -5.58 5.60 18.52
N LYS A 152 -6.12 4.41 18.73
CA LYS A 152 -5.42 3.17 18.39
C LYS A 152 -5.00 3.20 16.92
N TRP A 153 -3.77 2.79 16.71
CA TRP A 153 -3.13 2.76 15.42
C TRP A 153 -3.54 1.42 14.77
N HIS A 154 -4.22 1.43 13.62
CA HIS A 154 -4.54 0.20 12.88
C HIS A 154 -3.65 0.00 11.65
N ALA A 155 -2.99 -1.15 11.54
CA ALA A 155 -2.19 -1.52 10.39
C ALA A 155 -2.80 -2.72 9.67
N TYR A 156 -2.73 -2.71 8.34
CA TYR A 156 -3.23 -3.79 7.49
C TYR A 156 -2.46 -3.81 6.17
N VAL A 157 -2.62 -4.86 5.37
CA VAL A 157 -1.88 -5.05 4.11
C VAL A 157 -2.83 -4.96 2.92
N ILE A 158 -2.41 -4.25 1.88
CA ILE A 158 -3.08 -4.29 0.60
C ILE A 158 -2.16 -4.83 -0.48
N ALA A 159 -2.74 -5.48 -1.48
CA ALA A 159 -2.09 -5.78 -2.72
C ALA A 159 -2.94 -5.42 -3.93
N PHE A 160 -2.29 -5.03 -5.01
CA PHE A 160 -2.88 -4.89 -6.34
C PHE A 160 -2.25 -5.92 -7.28
N ILE A 161 -3.09 -6.72 -7.93
CA ILE A 161 -2.69 -7.77 -8.86
C ILE A 161 -3.23 -7.43 -10.24
N SER A 162 -2.38 -7.34 -11.26
CA SER A 162 -2.82 -7.08 -12.63
C SER A 162 -3.75 -8.18 -13.15
N ASN A 163 -4.81 -7.78 -13.83
CA ASN A 163 -5.69 -8.73 -14.52
C ASN A 163 -5.02 -9.21 -15.84
N PRO A 164 -5.12 -10.49 -16.20
CA PRO A 164 -4.48 -11.07 -17.38
C PRO A 164 -4.96 -10.46 -18.70
N ALA A 165 -6.18 -9.92 -18.75
CA ALA A 165 -6.70 -9.19 -19.91
C ALA A 165 -6.03 -7.81 -20.13
N GLY A 166 -5.03 -7.44 -19.31
CA GLY A 166 -4.29 -6.18 -19.38
C GLY A 166 -5.10 -4.95 -18.97
N LYS A 167 -6.39 -5.11 -18.64
CA LYS A 167 -7.29 -4.02 -18.25
C LYS A 167 -7.72 -4.17 -16.79
N GLY A 168 -7.16 -3.30 -15.95
CA GLY A 168 -7.55 -3.19 -14.55
C GLY A 168 -6.79 -4.14 -13.63
N LYS A 169 -7.18 -4.15 -12.36
CA LYS A 169 -6.49 -4.90 -11.30
C LYS A 169 -7.48 -5.51 -10.31
N GLU A 170 -7.07 -6.60 -9.68
CA GLU A 170 -7.71 -7.08 -8.46
C GLU A 170 -7.04 -6.42 -7.25
N MET A 171 -7.84 -6.06 -6.25
CA MET A 171 -7.31 -5.61 -4.97
C MET A 171 -7.49 -6.69 -3.92
N VAL A 172 -6.45 -6.97 -3.15
CA VAL A 172 -6.50 -7.87 -2.00
C VAL A 172 -6.29 -7.04 -0.74
N VAL A 173 -7.15 -7.21 0.25
CA VAL A 173 -7.09 -6.54 1.55
C VAL A 173 -6.99 -7.61 2.61
N TRP A 174 -5.82 -7.68 3.25
CA TRP A 174 -5.61 -8.50 4.42
C TRP A 174 -5.63 -7.60 5.65
N ASP A 175 -6.53 -7.92 6.57
CA ASP A 175 -6.71 -7.22 7.84
C ASP A 175 -6.54 -8.26 8.95
N CYS A 176 -5.83 -7.92 10.02
CA CYS A 176 -5.71 -8.80 11.20
C CYS A 176 -6.93 -8.71 12.11
N ASP A 177 -7.69 -7.62 12.00
CA ASP A 177 -8.88 -7.33 12.79
C ASP A 177 -10.11 -7.17 11.87
N PRO A 178 -10.42 -8.14 10.98
CA PRO A 178 -11.60 -8.03 10.13
C PRO A 178 -12.86 -7.99 10.99
N GLU A 179 -13.78 -7.06 10.70
CA GLU A 179 -15.06 -7.01 11.42
C GLU A 179 -15.81 -8.35 11.24
N PRO A 180 -16.18 -9.06 12.33
CA PRO A 180 -16.85 -10.35 12.22
C PRO A 180 -18.30 -10.20 11.73
N ASN A 181 -18.84 -11.26 11.13
CA ASN A 181 -20.27 -11.40 10.83
C ASN A 181 -20.89 -10.40 9.83
N LEU A 182 -20.08 -9.75 8.99
CA LEU A 182 -20.59 -8.93 7.88
C LEU A 182 -20.74 -9.73 6.58
N THR A 183 -21.85 -9.53 5.87
CA THR A 183 -22.01 -10.03 4.48
C THR A 183 -21.06 -9.30 3.53
N SER A 184 -20.84 -9.84 2.32
CA SER A 184 -20.01 -9.17 1.30
C SER A 184 -20.46 -7.74 1.02
N GLU A 185 -21.77 -7.50 0.91
CA GLU A 185 -22.35 -6.19 0.63
C GLU A 185 -22.18 -5.24 1.82
N SER A 186 -22.50 -5.72 3.03
CA SER A 186 -22.31 -4.96 4.26
C SER A 186 -20.83 -4.65 4.47
N ARG A 187 -19.90 -5.52 4.09
CA ARG A 187 -18.47 -5.30 4.30
C ARG A 187 -17.93 -4.12 3.47
N ILE A 188 -18.47 -3.86 2.28
CA ILE A 188 -18.11 -2.64 1.51
C ILE A 188 -18.58 -1.37 2.22
N ARG A 189 -19.76 -1.39 2.84
CA ARG A 189 -20.34 -0.21 3.50
C ARG A 189 -19.85 -0.04 4.94
N ASP A 190 -19.67 -1.17 5.63
CA ASP A 190 -19.59 -1.34 7.07
C ASP A 190 -18.27 -2.00 7.50
N ALA A 191 -17.34 -2.37 6.63
CA ALA A 191 -15.96 -2.67 7.05
C ALA A 191 -14.97 -1.73 6.35
N LEU A 192 -15.25 -1.41 5.08
CA LEU A 192 -14.47 -0.45 4.31
C LEU A 192 -14.84 1.01 4.63
N LYS A 193 -14.49 1.54 5.81
CA LYS A 193 -14.78 2.95 6.16
C LYS A 193 -13.83 3.96 5.50
N LEU A 194 -14.29 5.24 5.44
CA LEU A 194 -13.69 6.52 5.02
C LEU A 194 -12.49 6.48 4.04
N LEU A 195 -11.37 5.86 4.40
CA LEU A 195 -10.22 5.71 3.53
C LEU A 195 -10.33 4.51 2.59
N GLN A 196 -10.92 3.38 3.02
CA GLN A 196 -11.27 2.25 2.16
C GLN A 196 -12.51 2.55 1.28
N ARG A 197 -13.42 3.43 1.72
CA ARG A 197 -14.55 3.90 0.89
C ARG A 197 -14.10 4.91 -0.18
N LYS A 198 -13.28 5.91 0.18
CA LYS A 198 -12.68 6.83 -0.82
C LYS A 198 -11.77 6.08 -1.78
N LEU A 199 -11.03 5.09 -1.28
CA LEU A 199 -10.34 4.09 -2.10
C LEU A 199 -11.37 3.46 -3.05
N TRP A 200 -12.43 2.82 -2.56
CA TRP A 200 -13.48 2.18 -3.38
C TRP A 200 -14.07 3.09 -4.47
N ASP A 201 -14.30 4.36 -4.17
CA ASP A 201 -14.78 5.35 -5.12
C ASP A 201 -13.70 5.67 -6.18
N GLN A 202 -12.41 5.70 -5.81
CA GLN A 202 -11.28 5.77 -6.75
C GLN A 202 -11.04 4.45 -7.51
N LEU A 203 -11.57 3.33 -7.01
CA LEU A 203 -11.42 1.98 -7.55
C LEU A 203 -12.42 1.65 -8.68
N HIS A 204 -13.51 2.41 -8.83
CA HIS A 204 -14.58 2.10 -9.79
C HIS A 204 -14.12 2.09 -11.28
N PRO A 205 -14.86 1.39 -12.18
CA PRO A 205 -14.61 1.45 -13.62
C PRO A 205 -14.66 2.90 -14.13
N GLY A 206 -13.56 3.37 -14.73
CA GLY A 206 -13.37 4.78 -15.12
C GLY A 206 -12.55 5.60 -14.12
N GLY A 207 -12.31 5.08 -12.92
CA GLY A 207 -11.38 5.64 -11.94
C GLY A 207 -9.91 5.35 -12.28
N ARG A 208 -9.00 6.03 -11.57
CA ARG A 208 -7.54 6.01 -11.82
C ARG A 208 -6.92 4.61 -11.75
N PHE A 209 -7.54 3.68 -11.01
CA PHE A 209 -6.97 2.34 -10.76
C PHE A 209 -7.68 1.20 -11.49
N ASN A 210 -8.90 1.43 -12.00
CA ASN A 210 -9.71 0.44 -12.72
C ASN A 210 -9.71 -0.93 -12.01
N ILE A 211 -10.12 -0.96 -10.73
CA ILE A 211 -10.17 -2.21 -9.97
C ILE A 211 -11.41 -2.99 -10.39
N LYS A 212 -11.25 -4.29 -10.60
CA LYS A 212 -12.31 -5.20 -11.06
C LYS A 212 -13.03 -5.86 -9.89
N ALA A 213 -12.30 -6.37 -8.92
CA ALA A 213 -12.85 -6.81 -7.66
C ALA A 213 -11.92 -6.48 -6.48
N VAL A 214 -12.52 -6.51 -5.30
CA VAL A 214 -11.80 -6.45 -4.02
C VAL A 214 -12.02 -7.76 -3.30
N TRP A 215 -10.94 -8.34 -2.82
CA TRP A 215 -10.89 -9.56 -2.04
C TRP A 215 -10.53 -9.18 -0.61
N TYR A 216 -11.39 -9.49 0.35
CA TYR A 216 -11.20 -9.09 1.73
C TYR A 216 -11.14 -10.31 2.63
N GLN A 217 -10.10 -10.38 3.47
CA GLN A 217 -9.88 -11.49 4.39
C GLN A 217 -10.96 -11.50 5.48
N THR A 218 -11.39 -12.68 5.94
CA THR A 218 -12.42 -12.79 6.99
C THR A 218 -12.00 -13.64 8.19
N ASP A 219 -10.74 -14.08 8.25
CA ASP A 219 -10.23 -14.92 9.33
C ASP A 219 -9.91 -14.07 10.58
N THR A 220 -10.66 -14.29 11.65
CA THR A 220 -10.60 -13.49 12.87
C THR A 220 -9.59 -14.01 13.90
N ARG A 221 -8.77 -15.02 13.56
CA ARG A 221 -7.84 -15.67 14.51
C ARG A 221 -6.82 -14.72 15.16
N TRP A 222 -6.57 -13.56 14.56
CA TRP A 222 -5.62 -12.56 15.06
C TRP A 222 -6.31 -11.33 15.66
N SER A 223 -7.64 -11.33 15.70
CA SER A 223 -8.39 -10.14 16.07
C SER A 223 -8.36 -9.87 17.57
N GLY A 224 -8.27 -8.60 17.94
CA GLY A 224 -8.28 -8.13 19.34
C GLY A 224 -6.97 -8.35 20.10
N ALA A 225 -5.90 -8.76 19.40
CA ALA A 225 -4.61 -9.03 20.04
C ALA A 225 -3.75 -7.78 20.31
N ASP A 226 -4.16 -6.60 19.83
CA ASP A 226 -3.36 -5.35 19.85
C ASP A 226 -1.98 -5.48 19.17
N LEU A 227 -1.88 -6.41 18.21
CA LEU A 227 -0.67 -6.76 17.48
C LEU A 227 -0.81 -6.50 15.97
N CYS A 228 -1.67 -5.55 15.59
CA CYS A 228 -2.03 -5.31 14.18
C CYS A 228 -0.81 -4.96 13.31
N LEU A 229 0.11 -4.14 13.83
CA LEU A 229 1.37 -3.80 13.15
C LEU A 229 2.24 -5.04 12.95
N THR A 230 2.48 -5.77 14.04
CA THR A 230 3.32 -6.97 14.05
C THR A 230 2.82 -8.00 13.04
N HIS A 231 1.52 -8.30 13.08
CA HIS A 231 0.91 -9.28 12.18
C HIS A 231 0.87 -8.80 10.73
N SER A 232 0.63 -7.52 10.49
CA SER A 232 0.69 -6.96 9.13
C SER A 232 2.08 -7.02 8.54
N LEU A 233 3.13 -6.74 9.32
CA LEU A 233 4.52 -6.86 8.87
C LEU A 233 4.92 -8.31 8.63
N GLN A 234 4.52 -9.24 9.50
CA GLN A 234 4.68 -10.67 9.25
C GLN A 234 3.99 -11.09 7.94
N LYS A 235 2.79 -10.56 7.68
CA LYS A 235 2.08 -10.84 6.43
C LYS A 235 2.81 -10.29 5.21
N MET A 236 3.40 -9.10 5.30
CA MET A 236 4.24 -8.53 4.25
C MET A 236 5.44 -9.44 3.92
N GLU A 237 6.11 -9.98 4.94
CA GLU A 237 7.20 -10.94 4.75
C GLU A 237 6.74 -12.27 4.15
N GLU A 238 5.59 -12.79 4.60
CA GLU A 238 4.97 -13.99 4.04
C GLU A 238 4.67 -13.81 2.55
N ILE A 239 4.04 -12.69 2.16
CA ILE A 239 3.74 -12.35 0.78
C ILE A 239 5.03 -12.24 -0.04
N ALA A 240 6.05 -11.54 0.47
CA ALA A 240 7.32 -11.37 -0.21
C ALA A 240 8.05 -12.71 -0.50
N LYS A 241 7.84 -13.73 0.35
CA LYS A 241 8.41 -15.07 0.17
C LYS A 241 7.56 -15.96 -0.72
N SER A 242 6.23 -15.89 -0.61
CA SER A 242 5.33 -16.92 -1.17
C SER A 242 4.63 -16.53 -2.46
N TRP A 243 4.39 -15.23 -2.72
CA TRP A 243 3.65 -14.78 -3.89
C TRP A 243 4.59 -14.60 -5.08
N ASP A 244 4.10 -14.94 -6.27
CA ASP A 244 4.72 -14.64 -7.56
C ASP A 244 4.19 -13.32 -8.16
N ASP A 245 4.93 -12.76 -9.12
CA ASP A 245 4.57 -11.56 -9.89
C ASP A 245 3.71 -11.88 -11.14
N GLY A 246 2.95 -12.98 -11.11
CA GLY A 246 2.01 -13.33 -12.17
C GLY A 246 0.74 -12.48 -12.14
N CYS A 247 0.05 -12.40 -13.27
CA CYS A 247 -1.31 -11.86 -13.34
C CYS A 247 -2.29 -12.67 -12.48
N PHE A 248 -3.44 -12.09 -12.17
CA PHE A 248 -4.50 -12.76 -11.43
C PHE A 248 -5.10 -13.90 -12.26
N GLU A 249 -5.20 -15.10 -11.70
CA GLU A 249 -5.57 -16.27 -12.52
C GLU A 249 -7.10 -16.39 -12.70
N ALA A 250 -7.85 -16.30 -11.60
CA ALA A 250 -9.32 -16.31 -11.54
C ALA A 250 -9.75 -16.29 -10.05
N ASP A 251 -11.02 -16.56 -9.76
CA ASP A 251 -11.53 -16.77 -8.39
C ASP A 251 -10.84 -17.94 -7.65
N SER A 252 -10.11 -18.81 -8.36
CA SER A 252 -9.27 -19.88 -7.81
C SER A 252 -7.84 -19.46 -7.46
N ASP A 253 -7.48 -18.20 -7.67
CA ASP A 253 -6.12 -17.70 -7.43
C ASP A 253 -5.69 -17.95 -5.98
N ARG A 254 -4.54 -18.62 -5.82
CA ARG A 254 -4.03 -19.03 -4.50
C ARG A 254 -3.84 -17.86 -3.54
N ARG A 255 -3.61 -16.65 -4.05
CA ARG A 255 -3.34 -15.43 -3.27
C ARG A 255 -4.59 -14.88 -2.59
N VAL A 256 -5.78 -15.33 -3.00
CA VAL A 256 -7.07 -14.93 -2.40
C VAL A 256 -7.81 -16.11 -1.75
N ARG A 257 -7.13 -17.24 -1.51
CA ARG A 257 -7.72 -18.36 -0.78
C ARG A 257 -8.10 -17.93 0.64
N GLY A 258 -9.36 -18.14 1.02
CA GLY A 258 -9.90 -17.71 2.32
C GLY A 258 -10.29 -16.23 2.37
N PHE A 259 -10.31 -15.54 1.23
CA PHE A 259 -10.82 -14.18 1.10
C PHE A 259 -12.24 -14.21 0.52
N LEU A 260 -13.04 -13.27 0.96
CA LEU A 260 -14.37 -13.02 0.43
C LEU A 260 -14.28 -11.99 -0.69
N ARG A 261 -14.81 -12.33 -1.86
CA ARG A 261 -14.99 -11.36 -2.95
C ARG A 261 -16.10 -10.38 -2.58
N LEU A 262 -15.80 -9.10 -2.69
CA LEU A 262 -16.74 -8.02 -2.43
C LEU A 262 -17.38 -7.57 -3.75
N TYR A 263 -18.71 -7.46 -3.75
CA TYR A 263 -19.49 -7.05 -4.92
C TYR A 263 -20.27 -5.77 -4.61
N LYS A 264 -20.27 -4.83 -5.56
CA LYS A 264 -21.26 -3.75 -5.57
C LYS A 264 -22.45 -4.21 -6.40
N ARG A 265 -23.65 -4.06 -5.86
CA ARG A 265 -24.88 -4.13 -6.67
C ARG A 265 -25.04 -2.84 -7.46
#